data_AF-A0A834TLY5-F1
#
_entry.id   AF-A0A834TLY5-F1
#
_cell.length_a   1.000
_cell.length_b   1.000
_cell.length_c   1.000
_cell.angle_alpha   90.00
_cell.angle_beta   90.00
_cell.angle_gamma   90.00
#
_symmetry.space_group_name_H-M   'P 1'
#
loop_
_entity.id
_entity.type
_entity.pdbx_description
1 polymer ?
#
loop_
_entity_poly.entity_id
_entity_poly.type
_entity_poly.pdbx_seq_one_letter_code
_entity_poly.pdbx_strand_id
1 'polypeptide(L)'
;MATTIAAQLEAVKSFAQSSDSQPLKRPFTRPSILFDPKVAADIDIQTIWSIALQGLEFLISSDERFKNYKNDLFSHRSIELDRELMGIEENNQINVSISSYLRLLSGYFVLPSSTKTLEYLIRRYKVHVYNTEDLILCALPYHDTHAFVRMVHILDTRNTKWAFLDGVKESGAPPPRKVIVQQCIQDKGIIDVLCSYASPTKKFQPSKNVISFCTAVFIEVLGTVTMVDDDLVKRILPFVISGLQPGIQGVSDHKAASLMIIGLLGNKVVLAPKLLNSLIRSIAEIARDEAKELTNLQWFRLSLIALINIIQSQKIDILPMKALEILKEIRNLAEILLELSKEFNIDRFLFILLESLIDCSWSNEHSQQALISIIEKVPMKNSVHYVVSKTLLSCVKLSQKKDNSISSVSGGWPNNILIAVNKKYPSELRGAVHQFLQDNKVHSRKDDSVYKILCKMSDGNLACLAPSIGFLKY
;
A
#
# COMPACT_ATOMS: atom_id res chain seq x y z
N MET A 1 12.47 -52.07 3.30
CA MET A 1 11.12 -52.08 3.93
C MET A 1 11.09 -51.54 5.37
N ALA A 2 12.23 -51.27 6.03
CA ALA A 2 12.27 -50.68 7.39
C ALA A 2 12.02 -49.16 7.45
N THR A 3 12.17 -48.44 6.33
CA THR A 3 12.01 -46.98 6.25
C THR A 3 10.54 -46.52 6.25
N THR A 4 9.63 -47.33 5.71
CA THR A 4 8.20 -47.03 5.65
C THR A 4 7.52 -47.13 7.02
N ILE A 5 7.92 -48.12 7.82
CA ILE A 5 7.38 -48.32 9.18
C ILE A 5 7.90 -47.23 10.13
N ALA A 6 9.16 -46.82 10.00
CA ALA A 6 9.71 -45.72 10.78
C ALA A 6 9.02 -44.39 10.48
N ALA A 7 8.80 -44.06 9.19
CA ALA A 7 8.06 -42.87 8.79
C ALA A 7 6.59 -42.90 9.24
N GLN A 8 5.94 -44.07 9.19
CA GLN A 8 4.58 -44.26 9.70
C GLN A 8 4.51 -44.13 11.23
N LEU A 9 5.49 -44.66 11.97
CA LEU A 9 5.60 -44.50 13.42
C LEU A 9 5.86 -43.06 13.82
N GLU A 10 6.62 -42.31 13.03
CA GLU A 10 6.91 -40.90 13.26
C GLU A 10 5.67 -40.04 13.00
N ALA A 11 4.92 -40.32 11.92
CA ALA A 11 3.62 -39.71 11.67
C ALA A 11 2.62 -40.04 12.80
N VAL A 12 2.50 -41.30 13.22
CA VAL A 12 1.61 -41.69 14.33
C VAL A 12 2.05 -41.08 15.65
N LYS A 13 3.35 -41.00 15.95
CA LYS A 13 3.87 -40.29 17.13
C LYS A 13 3.59 -38.79 17.09
N SER A 14 3.60 -38.16 15.92
CA SER A 14 3.23 -36.75 15.79
C SER A 14 1.75 -36.51 16.11
N PHE A 15 0.88 -37.48 15.81
CA PHE A 15 -0.55 -37.45 16.17
C PHE A 15 -0.82 -37.90 17.62
N ALA A 16 -0.02 -38.82 18.15
CA ALA A 16 -0.20 -39.42 19.49
C ALA A 16 0.57 -38.70 20.61
N GLN A 17 1.37 -37.67 20.32
CA GLN A 17 2.05 -36.88 21.35
C GLN A 17 1.11 -36.06 22.26
N SER A 18 -0.20 -36.08 22.00
CA SER A 18 -1.24 -35.59 22.90
C SER A 18 -1.72 -36.60 23.95
N SER A 19 -1.36 -37.89 23.86
CA SER A 19 -1.77 -38.92 24.83
C SER A 19 -0.67 -39.94 25.17
N ASP A 20 -0.30 -39.93 26.44
CA ASP A 20 0.39 -40.98 27.20
C ASP A 20 1.59 -41.72 26.58
N SER A 21 2.78 -41.24 26.94
CA SER A 21 3.87 -42.06 27.50
C SER A 21 5.10 -41.19 27.77
N GLN A 22 5.06 -40.38 28.83
CA GLN A 22 6.29 -39.76 29.34
C GLN A 22 7.09 -40.79 30.15
N PRO A 23 8.39 -41.00 29.87
CA PRO A 23 9.22 -41.84 30.73
C PRO A 23 9.33 -41.23 32.13
N LEU A 24 9.06 -42.06 33.14
CA LEU A 24 8.96 -41.81 34.60
C LEU A 24 10.19 -41.15 35.30
N LYS A 25 11.11 -40.48 34.57
CA LYS A 25 12.34 -39.91 35.13
C LYS A 25 12.67 -38.48 34.66
N ARG A 26 11.71 -37.77 34.04
CA ARG A 26 11.85 -36.32 33.80
C ARG A 26 11.09 -35.56 34.88
N PRO A 27 11.59 -34.41 35.38
CA PRO A 27 10.81 -33.57 36.28
C PRO A 27 9.48 -33.22 35.59
N PHE A 28 8.38 -33.27 36.34
CA PHE A 28 7.07 -32.87 35.82
C PHE A 28 7.15 -31.39 35.43
N THR A 29 6.92 -31.10 34.14
CA THR A 29 6.99 -29.74 33.61
C THR A 29 5.72 -29.41 32.86
N ARG A 30 5.32 -28.13 32.86
CA ARG A 30 4.22 -27.63 32.05
C ARG A 30 4.67 -26.45 31.18
N PRO A 31 4.14 -26.31 29.95
CA PRO A 31 4.43 -25.16 29.11
C PRO A 31 3.96 -23.87 29.80
N SER A 32 4.83 -22.88 29.81
CA SER A 32 4.59 -21.57 30.42
C SER A 32 5.46 -20.52 29.74
N ILE A 33 4.92 -19.32 29.59
CA ILE A 33 5.66 -18.13 29.14
C ILE A 33 5.93 -17.16 30.29
N LEU A 34 5.25 -17.32 31.43
CA LEU A 34 5.47 -16.52 32.64
C LEU A 34 6.46 -17.15 33.62
N PHE A 35 6.41 -18.47 33.77
CA PHE A 35 7.12 -19.19 34.83
C PHE A 35 8.12 -20.19 34.23
N ASP A 36 9.13 -20.57 35.02
CA ASP A 36 9.96 -21.71 34.67
C ASP A 36 9.08 -22.97 34.53
N PRO A 37 9.32 -23.85 33.54
CA PRO A 37 8.47 -25.02 33.31
C PRO A 37 8.27 -25.94 34.52
N LYS A 38 9.24 -26.01 35.45
CA LYS A 38 9.12 -26.80 36.68
C LYS A 38 8.20 -26.10 37.68
N VAL A 39 8.42 -24.80 37.91
CA VAL A 39 7.58 -23.99 38.81
C VAL A 39 6.15 -23.92 38.28
N ALA A 40 5.98 -23.76 36.97
CA ALA A 40 4.68 -23.75 36.32
C ALA A 40 3.89 -25.04 36.60
N ALA A 41 4.58 -26.17 36.75
CA ALA A 41 3.95 -27.47 36.97
C ALA A 41 3.18 -27.53 38.30
N ASP A 42 3.65 -26.79 39.31
CA ASP A 42 3.08 -26.75 40.66
C ASP A 42 1.98 -25.68 40.81
N ILE A 43 1.88 -24.72 39.89
CA ILE A 43 0.85 -23.67 39.94
C ILE A 43 -0.48 -24.21 39.39
N ASP A 44 -1.53 -24.10 40.18
CA ASP A 44 -2.88 -24.51 39.82
C ASP A 44 -3.54 -23.56 38.81
N ILE A 45 -4.57 -24.04 38.11
CA ILE A 45 -5.23 -23.29 37.06
C ILE A 45 -6.05 -22.10 37.58
N GLN A 46 -6.54 -22.16 38.82
CA GLN A 46 -7.33 -21.09 39.43
C GLN A 46 -6.46 -19.89 39.77
N THR A 47 -5.23 -20.13 40.25
CA THR A 47 -4.21 -19.10 40.43
C THR A 47 -3.86 -18.43 39.09
N ILE A 48 -3.64 -19.22 38.03
CA ILE A 48 -3.31 -18.68 36.69
C ILE A 48 -4.49 -17.87 36.13
N TRP A 49 -5.72 -18.33 36.32
CA TRP A 49 -6.92 -17.59 35.92
C TRP A 49 -7.04 -16.25 36.65
N SER A 50 -6.78 -16.21 37.97
CA SER A 50 -6.79 -14.96 38.75
C SER A 50 -5.72 -13.97 38.25
N ILE A 51 -4.52 -14.45 37.93
CA ILE A 51 -3.45 -13.63 37.31
C ILE A 51 -3.89 -13.10 35.95
N ALA A 52 -4.52 -13.94 35.13
CA ALA A 52 -5.02 -13.56 33.82
C ALA A 52 -6.15 -12.53 33.90
N LEU A 53 -7.08 -12.65 34.86
CA LEU A 53 -8.12 -11.64 35.07
C LEU A 53 -7.53 -10.27 35.42
N GLN A 54 -6.52 -10.22 36.29
CA GLN A 54 -5.83 -8.96 36.58
C GLN A 54 -5.22 -8.37 35.29
N GLY A 55 -4.55 -9.20 34.48
CA GLY A 55 -4.03 -8.78 33.18
C GLY A 55 -5.13 -8.28 32.24
N LEU A 56 -6.27 -8.98 32.19
CA LEU A 56 -7.40 -8.61 31.35
C LEU A 56 -8.00 -7.26 31.74
N GLU A 57 -8.14 -6.95 33.03
CA GLU A 57 -8.66 -5.64 33.46
C GLU A 57 -7.76 -4.49 32.99
N PHE A 58 -6.43 -4.64 33.05
CA PHE A 58 -5.49 -3.65 32.50
C PHE A 58 -5.57 -3.54 30.96
N LEU A 59 -5.84 -4.65 30.28
CA LEU A 59 -6.06 -4.62 28.82
C LEU A 59 -7.38 -3.93 28.48
N ILE A 60 -8.45 -4.18 29.25
CA ILE A 60 -9.75 -3.52 29.10
C ILE A 60 -9.62 -2.01 29.31
N SER A 61 -8.83 -1.56 30.29
CA SER A 61 -8.59 -0.12 30.50
C SER A 61 -7.80 0.52 29.36
N SER A 62 -7.02 -0.28 28.61
CA SER A 62 -6.25 0.18 27.44
C SER A 62 -7.09 0.16 26.17
N ASP A 63 -7.95 -0.85 26.01
CA ASP A 63 -8.80 -1.07 24.84
C ASP A 63 -10.07 -1.84 25.24
N GLU A 64 -11.21 -1.14 25.26
CA GLU A 64 -12.48 -1.70 25.74
C GLU A 64 -12.93 -2.95 24.97
N ARG A 65 -12.42 -3.18 23.75
CA ARG A 65 -12.74 -4.38 22.96
C ARG A 65 -12.35 -5.68 23.66
N PHE A 66 -11.38 -5.65 24.58
CA PHE A 66 -11.03 -6.81 25.40
C PHE A 66 -12.15 -7.26 26.35
N LYS A 67 -13.09 -6.37 26.68
CA LYS A 67 -14.21 -6.66 27.60
C LYS A 67 -15.10 -7.79 27.08
N ASN A 68 -15.19 -7.93 25.76
CA ASN A 68 -15.98 -8.97 25.09
C ASN A 68 -15.54 -10.38 25.48
N TYR A 69 -14.28 -10.56 25.90
CA TYR A 69 -13.73 -11.88 26.23
C TYR A 69 -13.83 -12.22 27.73
N LYS A 70 -14.21 -11.27 28.58
CA LYS A 70 -14.31 -11.46 30.04
C LYS A 70 -15.33 -12.53 30.42
N ASN A 71 -16.48 -12.54 29.75
CA ASN A 71 -17.56 -13.51 29.98
C ASN A 71 -17.51 -14.69 28.99
N ASP A 72 -16.49 -14.74 28.13
CA ASP A 72 -16.24 -15.82 27.18
C ASP A 72 -14.97 -16.58 27.63
N LEU A 73 -13.83 -16.29 26.98
CA LEU A 73 -12.55 -16.96 27.21
C LEU A 73 -12.07 -16.92 28.67
N PHE A 74 -12.41 -15.86 29.42
CA PHE A 74 -11.97 -15.66 30.80
C PHE A 74 -13.10 -15.80 31.83
N SER A 75 -14.23 -16.40 31.43
CA SER A 75 -15.34 -16.66 32.36
C SER A 75 -14.95 -17.66 33.45
N HIS A 76 -15.63 -17.64 34.60
CA HIS A 76 -15.39 -18.63 35.66
C HIS A 76 -15.60 -20.08 35.18
N ARG A 77 -16.55 -20.30 34.25
CA ARG A 77 -16.82 -21.62 33.67
C ARG A 77 -15.65 -22.15 32.82
N SER A 78 -14.83 -21.26 32.26
CA SER A 78 -13.67 -21.67 31.46
C SER A 78 -12.62 -22.45 32.24
N ILE A 79 -12.61 -22.33 33.58
CA ILE A 79 -11.66 -23.03 34.45
C ILE A 79 -11.83 -24.56 34.36
N GLU A 80 -13.05 -25.04 34.08
CA GLU A 80 -13.40 -26.45 34.00
C GLU A 80 -13.37 -27.00 32.56
N LEU A 81 -13.23 -26.12 31.55
CA LEU A 81 -13.31 -26.46 30.13
C LEU A 81 -12.12 -27.30 29.64
N ASP A 82 -12.30 -28.57 29.28
CA ASP A 82 -11.22 -29.37 28.69
C ASP A 82 -11.45 -29.59 27.20
N ARG A 83 -10.61 -28.97 26.36
CA ARG A 83 -10.75 -29.00 24.90
C ARG A 83 -10.68 -30.40 24.31
N GLU A 84 -9.98 -31.32 24.97
CA GLU A 84 -9.87 -32.71 24.50
C GLU A 84 -11.18 -33.49 24.69
N LEU A 85 -12.06 -33.01 25.57
CA LEU A 85 -13.38 -33.59 25.83
C LEU A 85 -14.52 -32.89 25.05
N MET A 86 -14.20 -31.84 24.27
CA MET A 86 -15.19 -31.06 23.53
C MET A 86 -15.42 -31.58 22.12
N GLY A 87 -16.62 -31.34 21.59
CA GLY A 87 -16.96 -31.65 20.20
C GLY A 87 -16.18 -30.82 19.19
N ILE A 88 -16.20 -31.25 17.92
CA ILE A 88 -15.50 -30.54 16.82
C ILE A 88 -16.07 -29.13 16.65
N GLU A 89 -17.39 -29.00 16.67
CA GLU A 89 -18.10 -27.72 16.50
C GLU A 89 -17.76 -26.75 17.64
N GLU A 90 -17.73 -27.23 18.88
CA GLU A 90 -17.39 -26.42 20.05
C GLU A 90 -15.92 -25.97 20.01
N ASN A 91 -15.01 -26.88 19.68
CA ASN A 91 -13.60 -26.55 19.49
C ASN A 91 -13.39 -25.51 18.37
N ASN A 92 -14.19 -25.56 17.30
CA ASN A 92 -14.16 -24.57 16.25
C ASN A 92 -14.65 -23.19 16.73
N GLN A 93 -15.68 -23.13 17.59
CA GLN A 93 -16.11 -21.85 18.18
C GLN A 93 -15.03 -21.27 19.10
N ILE A 94 -14.39 -22.11 19.90
CA ILE A 94 -13.26 -21.72 20.74
C ILE A 94 -12.12 -21.18 19.88
N ASN A 95 -11.80 -21.84 18.76
CA ASN A 95 -10.81 -21.35 17.81
C ASN A 95 -11.15 -19.96 17.28
N VAL A 96 -12.41 -19.71 16.90
CA VAL A 96 -12.84 -18.38 16.43
C VAL A 96 -12.64 -17.30 17.50
N SER A 97 -13.04 -17.57 18.75
CA SER A 97 -12.82 -16.64 19.86
C SER A 97 -11.34 -16.40 20.14
N ILE A 98 -10.51 -17.44 20.13
CA ILE A 98 -9.06 -17.35 20.34
C ILE A 98 -8.39 -16.57 19.22
N SER A 99 -8.65 -16.89 17.95
CA SER A 99 -8.07 -16.17 16.81
C SER A 99 -8.45 -14.69 16.84
N SER A 100 -9.70 -14.37 17.21
CA SER A 100 -10.16 -12.99 17.39
C SER A 100 -9.43 -12.29 18.54
N TYR A 101 -9.27 -12.95 19.69
CA TYR A 101 -8.54 -12.42 20.84
C TYR A 101 -7.06 -12.17 20.52
N LEU A 102 -6.37 -13.15 19.92
CA LEU A 102 -4.95 -13.06 19.57
C LEU A 102 -4.69 -11.97 18.53
N ARG A 103 -5.58 -11.83 17.54
CA ARG A 103 -5.54 -10.73 16.57
C ARG A 103 -5.60 -9.38 17.27
N LEU A 104 -6.51 -9.18 18.23
CA LEU A 104 -6.56 -7.95 19.03
C LEU A 104 -5.31 -7.78 19.91
N LEU A 105 -4.87 -8.86 20.55
CA LEU A 105 -3.70 -8.88 21.44
C LEU A 105 -2.40 -8.54 20.71
N SER A 106 -2.30 -8.76 19.40
CA SER A 106 -1.12 -8.42 18.59
C SER A 106 -0.76 -6.94 18.59
N GLY A 107 -1.66 -6.03 18.99
CA GLY A 107 -1.34 -4.62 19.23
C GLY A 107 -0.64 -4.36 20.56
N TYR A 108 -0.69 -5.32 21.48
CA TYR A 108 -0.35 -5.18 22.90
C TYR A 108 0.61 -6.26 23.41
N PHE A 109 1.09 -7.16 22.55
CA PHE A 109 1.79 -8.40 22.92
C PHE A 109 2.89 -8.25 23.98
N VAL A 110 3.66 -7.15 23.92
CA VAL A 110 4.79 -6.88 24.83
C VAL A 110 4.34 -6.44 26.22
N LEU A 111 3.08 -6.06 26.42
CA LEU A 111 2.58 -5.68 27.74
C LEU A 111 2.63 -6.87 28.71
N PRO A 112 3.07 -6.67 29.96
CA PRO A 112 3.01 -7.72 30.99
C PRO A 112 1.60 -8.30 31.15
N SER A 113 0.57 -7.47 31.01
CA SER A 113 -0.84 -7.85 31.05
C SER A 113 -1.22 -8.83 29.94
N SER A 114 -0.66 -8.69 28.74
CA SER A 114 -0.86 -9.63 27.62
C SER A 114 -0.21 -10.98 27.89
N THR A 115 0.96 -11.00 28.53
CA THR A 115 1.62 -12.26 28.90
C THR A 115 0.81 -13.00 29.96
N LYS A 116 0.20 -12.28 30.93
CA LYS A 116 -0.70 -12.85 31.93
C LYS A 116 -1.91 -13.55 31.32
N THR A 117 -2.57 -12.91 30.36
CA THR A 117 -3.75 -13.51 29.71
C THR A 117 -3.35 -14.67 28.78
N LEU A 118 -2.26 -14.54 28.04
CA LEU A 118 -1.72 -15.62 27.20
C LEU A 118 -1.35 -16.86 28.01
N GLU A 119 -0.75 -16.71 29.19
CA GLU A 119 -0.44 -17.85 30.06
C GLU A 119 -1.68 -18.69 30.34
N TYR A 120 -2.81 -18.06 30.68
CA TYR A 120 -4.07 -18.78 30.88
C TYR A 120 -4.56 -19.46 29.61
N LEU A 121 -4.47 -18.81 28.46
CA LEU A 121 -4.84 -19.42 27.18
C LEU A 121 -3.95 -20.63 26.83
N ILE A 122 -2.65 -20.55 27.10
CA ILE A 122 -1.70 -21.65 26.93
C ILE A 122 -2.05 -22.82 27.84
N ARG A 123 -2.37 -22.53 29.10
CA ARG A 123 -2.59 -23.52 30.16
C ARG A 123 -3.95 -24.19 30.10
N ARG A 124 -5.01 -23.44 29.79
CA ARG A 124 -6.39 -23.95 29.75
C ARG A 124 -6.80 -24.38 28.35
N TYR A 125 -6.55 -23.53 27.36
CA TYR A 125 -7.01 -23.75 25.98
C TYR A 125 -5.97 -24.40 25.08
N LYS A 126 -4.77 -24.70 25.59
CA LYS A 126 -3.68 -25.33 24.84
C LYS A 126 -3.45 -24.63 23.49
N VAL A 127 -3.46 -23.28 23.46
CA VAL A 127 -3.36 -22.51 22.21
C VAL A 127 -2.06 -22.75 21.43
N HIS A 128 -1.01 -23.16 22.13
CA HIS A 128 0.27 -23.57 21.54
C HIS A 128 0.20 -24.89 20.75
N VAL A 129 -0.89 -25.65 20.89
CA VAL A 129 -1.17 -26.89 20.17
C VAL A 129 -2.22 -26.66 19.09
N TYR A 130 -3.35 -26.04 19.46
CA TYR A 130 -4.51 -25.93 18.57
C TYR A 130 -4.56 -24.64 17.73
N ASN A 131 -3.79 -23.62 18.11
CA ASN A 131 -3.83 -22.28 17.51
C ASN A 131 -2.41 -21.74 17.23
N THR A 132 -1.48 -22.64 16.88
CA THR A 132 -0.05 -22.35 16.68
C THR A 132 0.18 -21.21 15.70
N GLU A 133 -0.47 -21.22 14.53
CA GLU A 133 -0.29 -20.18 13.52
C GLU A 133 -0.79 -18.81 14.01
N ASP A 134 -1.95 -18.74 14.66
CA ASP A 134 -2.46 -17.47 15.22
C ASP A 134 -1.53 -16.92 16.31
N LEU A 135 -0.95 -17.81 17.14
CA LEU A 135 -0.03 -17.41 18.19
C LEU A 135 1.30 -16.88 17.61
N ILE A 136 1.82 -17.54 16.56
CA ILE A 136 2.98 -17.04 15.81
C ILE A 136 2.67 -15.67 15.23
N LEU A 137 1.57 -15.51 14.49
CA LEU A 137 1.21 -14.24 13.83
C LEU A 137 0.96 -13.10 14.83
N CYS A 138 0.42 -13.41 16.01
CA CYS A 138 0.26 -12.46 17.10
C CYS A 138 1.61 -11.91 17.61
N ALA A 139 2.61 -12.79 17.73
CA ALA A 139 3.91 -12.44 18.29
C ALA A 139 4.93 -11.97 17.26
N LEU A 140 4.78 -12.34 15.98
CA LEU A 140 5.76 -12.13 14.92
C LEU A 140 6.19 -10.67 14.70
N PRO A 141 5.31 -9.65 14.85
CA PRO A 141 5.74 -8.25 14.81
C PRO A 141 6.82 -7.89 15.85
N TYR A 142 6.95 -8.69 16.90
CA TYR A 142 7.87 -8.53 18.03
C TYR A 142 8.96 -9.62 18.04
N HIS A 143 9.28 -10.17 16.87
CA HIS A 143 10.26 -11.25 16.67
C HIS A 143 11.62 -10.98 17.32
N ASP A 144 12.03 -9.72 17.48
CA ASP A 144 13.29 -9.30 18.09
C ASP A 144 13.28 -9.24 19.63
N THR A 145 12.19 -9.67 20.27
CA THR A 145 12.01 -9.61 21.73
C THR A 145 12.19 -10.97 22.42
N HIS A 146 12.58 -10.95 23.70
CA HIS A 146 12.58 -12.16 24.53
C HIS A 146 11.18 -12.76 24.76
N ALA A 147 10.12 -11.95 24.67
CA ALA A 147 8.75 -12.44 24.74
C ALA A 147 8.43 -13.37 23.56
N PHE A 148 8.86 -13.02 22.35
CA PHE A 148 8.76 -13.89 21.19
C PHE A 148 9.54 -15.18 21.37
N VAL A 149 10.79 -15.11 21.86
CA VAL A 149 11.63 -16.29 22.12
C VAL A 149 10.92 -17.25 23.08
N ARG A 150 10.40 -16.78 24.22
CA ARG A 150 9.66 -17.62 25.18
C ARG A 150 8.42 -18.25 24.57
N MET A 151 7.70 -17.52 23.72
CA MET A 151 6.55 -18.05 23.00
C MET A 151 6.97 -19.18 22.05
N VAL A 152 8.01 -18.98 21.23
CA VAL A 152 8.47 -20.01 20.28
C VAL A 152 8.94 -21.27 21.00
N HIS A 153 9.53 -21.17 22.18
CA HIS A 153 9.99 -22.34 22.97
C HIS A 153 8.88 -23.33 23.34
N ILE A 154 7.64 -22.87 23.48
CA ILE A 154 6.51 -23.75 23.82
C ILE A 154 5.77 -24.30 22.61
N LEU A 155 6.13 -23.88 21.39
CA LEU A 155 5.48 -24.33 20.16
C LEU A 155 6.11 -25.60 19.61
N ASP A 156 5.31 -26.43 18.96
CA ASP A 156 5.80 -27.40 17.98
C ASP A 156 5.59 -26.85 16.57
N THR A 157 6.70 -26.56 15.90
CA THR A 157 6.76 -25.96 14.54
C THR A 157 7.22 -26.97 13.49
N ARG A 158 7.52 -28.21 13.90
CA ARG A 158 8.03 -29.26 13.01
C ARG A 158 7.01 -29.57 11.92
N ASN A 159 7.50 -29.83 10.71
CA ASN A 159 6.69 -30.15 9.53
C ASN A 159 5.67 -29.07 9.13
N THR A 160 5.85 -27.84 9.60
CA THR A 160 5.04 -26.68 9.17
C THR A 160 5.92 -25.69 8.40
N LYS A 161 5.30 -24.75 7.68
CA LYS A 161 6.01 -23.61 7.07
C LYS A 161 6.75 -22.72 8.08
N TRP A 162 6.47 -22.88 9.37
CA TRP A 162 7.10 -22.17 10.48
C TRP A 162 8.32 -22.92 11.06
N ALA A 163 8.75 -24.03 10.46
CA ALA A 163 9.88 -24.84 10.93
C ALA A 163 11.19 -24.05 11.06
N PHE A 164 11.37 -22.97 10.28
CA PHE A 164 12.54 -22.08 10.40
C PHE A 164 12.69 -21.44 11.79
N LEU A 165 11.62 -21.39 12.59
CA LEU A 165 11.64 -20.90 13.96
C LEU A 165 12.31 -21.89 14.95
N ASP A 166 12.58 -23.13 14.55
CA ASP A 166 13.32 -24.08 15.40
C ASP A 166 14.74 -23.57 15.72
N GLY A 167 15.35 -22.79 14.83
CA GLY A 167 16.63 -22.12 15.11
C GLY A 167 16.58 -21.14 16.30
N VAL A 168 15.40 -20.61 16.65
CA VAL A 168 15.19 -19.78 17.85
C VAL A 168 15.24 -20.64 19.12
N LYS A 169 14.72 -21.86 19.06
CA LYS A 169 14.76 -22.82 20.19
C LYS A 169 16.18 -23.30 20.45
N GLU A 170 16.94 -23.55 19.38
CA GLU A 170 18.34 -23.99 19.47
C GLU A 170 19.27 -22.89 19.98
N SER A 171 19.10 -21.66 19.48
CA SER A 171 19.97 -20.53 19.85
C SER A 171 19.56 -19.84 21.14
N GLY A 172 18.30 -19.94 21.55
CA GLY A 172 17.75 -19.15 22.67
C GLY A 172 17.69 -17.64 22.39
N ALA A 173 17.92 -17.22 21.14
CA ALA A 173 18.04 -15.82 20.75
C ALA A 173 16.95 -15.40 19.76
N PRO A 174 16.52 -14.11 19.76
CA PRO A 174 15.56 -13.60 18.79
C PRO A 174 16.07 -13.75 17.34
N PRO A 175 15.25 -14.22 16.38
CA PRO A 175 15.69 -14.32 15.00
C PRO A 175 15.84 -12.93 14.37
N PRO A 176 16.86 -12.68 13.55
CA PRO A 176 16.95 -11.42 12.80
C PRO A 176 15.88 -11.38 11.70
N ARG A 177 15.30 -10.19 11.42
CA ARG A 177 14.27 -10.00 10.37
C ARG A 177 14.65 -10.60 9.01
N LYS A 178 15.94 -10.55 8.65
CA LYS A 178 16.46 -11.13 7.41
C LYS A 178 16.12 -12.62 7.27
N VAL A 179 16.10 -13.39 8.37
CA VAL A 179 15.71 -14.81 8.34
C VAL A 179 14.25 -14.97 7.94
N ILE A 180 13.35 -14.15 8.48
CA ILE A 180 11.93 -14.14 8.11
C ILE A 180 11.77 -13.79 6.62
N VAL A 181 12.50 -12.76 6.15
CA VAL A 181 12.50 -12.36 4.73
C VAL A 181 12.99 -13.47 3.82
N GLN A 182 14.09 -14.15 4.18
CA GLN A 182 14.59 -15.29 3.40
C GLN A 182 13.57 -16.43 3.37
N GLN A 183 12.89 -16.70 4.49
CA GLN A 183 11.85 -17.71 4.50
C GLN A 183 10.66 -17.33 3.62
N CYS A 184 10.21 -16.07 3.61
CA CYS A 184 9.16 -15.61 2.69
C CYS A 184 9.54 -15.80 1.21
N ILE A 185 10.83 -15.69 0.87
CA ILE A 185 11.33 -15.93 -0.49
C ILE A 185 11.31 -17.43 -0.83
N GLN A 186 11.69 -18.29 0.12
CA GLN A 186 11.75 -19.74 -0.06
C GLN A 186 10.35 -20.39 -0.07
N ASP A 187 9.47 -19.98 0.86
CA ASP A 187 8.09 -20.44 0.98
C ASP A 187 7.13 -19.25 0.86
N LYS A 188 6.65 -19.04 -0.37
CA LYS A 188 5.70 -17.97 -0.69
C LYS A 188 4.35 -18.13 0.03
N GLY A 189 4.04 -19.29 0.61
CA GLY A 189 2.84 -19.49 1.43
C GLY A 189 2.85 -18.64 2.71
N ILE A 190 4.02 -18.24 3.20
CA ILE A 190 4.12 -17.31 4.32
C ILE A 190 3.68 -15.91 3.90
N ILE A 191 3.99 -15.48 2.66
CA ILE A 191 3.53 -14.19 2.13
C ILE A 191 2.02 -14.14 2.12
N ASP A 192 1.34 -15.20 1.65
CA ASP A 192 -0.12 -15.27 1.63
C ASP A 192 -0.72 -15.07 3.04
N VAL A 193 -0.15 -15.74 4.03
CA VAL A 193 -0.60 -15.64 5.42
C VAL A 193 -0.36 -14.26 5.99
N LEU A 194 0.82 -13.67 5.78
CA LEU A 194 1.12 -12.31 6.24
C LEU A 194 0.21 -11.27 5.57
N CYS A 195 -0.04 -11.40 4.27
CA CYS A 195 -0.96 -10.53 3.54
C CYS A 195 -2.38 -10.66 4.10
N SER A 196 -2.87 -11.89 4.33
CA SER A 196 -4.19 -12.13 4.91
C SER A 196 -4.32 -11.58 6.33
N TYR A 197 -3.28 -11.78 7.16
CA TYR A 197 -3.28 -11.35 8.55
C TYR A 197 -3.23 -9.82 8.71
N ALA A 198 -2.44 -9.16 7.87
CA ALA A 198 -2.27 -7.70 7.91
C ALA A 198 -3.28 -6.93 7.06
N SER A 199 -4.16 -7.59 6.31
CA SER A 199 -5.23 -6.92 5.56
C SER A 199 -6.43 -6.60 6.47
N PRO A 200 -6.98 -5.39 6.41
CA PRO A 200 -8.19 -5.05 7.16
C PRO A 200 -9.40 -5.84 6.66
N THR A 201 -10.29 -6.19 7.58
CA THR A 201 -11.57 -6.84 7.29
C THR A 201 -12.70 -6.09 8.00
N LYS A 202 -13.96 -6.42 7.68
CA LYS A 202 -15.13 -5.82 8.36
C LYS A 202 -15.11 -6.04 9.88
N LYS A 203 -14.54 -7.16 10.34
CA LYS A 203 -14.53 -7.55 11.76
C LYS A 203 -13.23 -7.16 12.48
N PHE A 204 -12.13 -7.06 11.76
CA PHE A 204 -10.81 -6.91 12.34
C PHE A 204 -9.99 -5.83 11.63
N GLN A 205 -9.42 -4.94 12.45
CA GLN A 205 -8.47 -3.92 12.03
C GLN A 205 -7.10 -4.28 12.62
N PRO A 206 -6.10 -4.62 11.79
CA PRO A 206 -4.74 -4.92 12.24
C PRO A 206 -4.12 -3.75 12.99
N SER A 207 -3.26 -4.06 13.97
CA SER A 207 -2.53 -3.03 14.69
C SER A 207 -1.48 -2.37 13.79
N LYS A 208 -1.08 -1.15 14.14
CA LYS A 208 0.05 -0.46 13.51
C LYS A 208 1.31 -1.31 13.45
N ASN A 209 1.59 -2.07 14.51
CA ASN A 209 2.79 -2.91 14.61
C ASN A 209 2.74 -4.06 13.59
N VAL A 210 1.57 -4.70 13.43
CA VAL A 210 1.36 -5.74 12.41
C VAL A 210 1.57 -5.17 11.01
N ILE A 211 0.92 -4.04 10.70
CA ILE A 211 1.03 -3.40 9.39
C ILE A 211 2.49 -3.01 9.11
N SER A 212 3.14 -2.34 10.05
CA SER A 212 4.54 -1.88 9.92
C SER A 212 5.50 -3.05 9.71
N PHE A 213 5.36 -4.12 10.51
CA PHE A 213 6.15 -5.33 10.37
C PHE A 213 5.97 -5.99 8.99
N CYS A 214 4.72 -6.27 8.60
CA CYS A 214 4.44 -6.92 7.31
C CYS A 214 4.91 -6.06 6.15
N THR A 215 4.74 -4.74 6.22
CA THR A 215 5.24 -3.79 5.20
C THR A 215 6.76 -3.87 5.07
N ALA A 216 7.48 -3.84 6.20
CA ALA A 216 8.94 -3.96 6.18
C ALA A 216 9.40 -5.29 5.56
N VAL A 217 8.74 -6.40 5.91
CA VAL A 217 9.01 -7.71 5.32
C VAL A 217 8.74 -7.70 3.81
N PHE A 218 7.60 -7.18 3.34
CA PHE A 218 7.27 -7.15 1.92
C PHE A 218 8.23 -6.27 1.12
N ILE A 219 8.59 -5.09 1.64
CA ILE A 219 9.58 -4.21 1.01
C ILE A 219 10.94 -4.90 0.92
N GLU A 220 11.39 -5.60 1.96
CA GLU A 220 12.67 -6.32 1.94
C GLU A 220 12.64 -7.54 1.02
N VAL A 221 11.53 -8.29 0.97
CA VAL A 221 11.35 -9.39 0.01
C VAL A 221 11.46 -8.85 -1.42
N LEU A 222 10.68 -7.83 -1.77
CA LEU A 222 10.70 -7.20 -3.10
C LEU A 222 12.05 -6.54 -3.42
N GLY A 223 12.75 -6.02 -2.41
CA GLY A 223 14.07 -5.41 -2.54
C GLY A 223 15.15 -6.45 -2.82
N THR A 224 15.09 -7.60 -2.13
CA THR A 224 16.11 -8.67 -2.14
C THR A 224 15.99 -9.56 -3.38
N VAL A 225 14.77 -9.84 -3.85
CA VAL A 225 14.57 -10.68 -5.03
C VAL A 225 15.11 -9.97 -6.28
N THR A 226 15.88 -10.71 -7.10
CA THR A 226 16.49 -10.20 -8.34
C THR A 226 15.46 -9.91 -9.41
N MET A 227 14.49 -10.80 -9.59
CA MET A 227 13.37 -10.66 -10.51
C MET A 227 12.06 -10.95 -9.79
N VAL A 228 11.21 -9.94 -9.67
CA VAL A 228 9.87 -10.08 -9.11
C VAL A 228 8.97 -10.68 -10.18
N ASP A 229 8.47 -11.90 -9.93
CA ASP A 229 7.60 -12.64 -10.84
C ASP A 229 6.11 -12.31 -10.63
N ASP A 230 5.28 -12.67 -11.62
CA ASP A 230 3.83 -12.45 -11.58
C ASP A 230 3.16 -13.12 -10.38
N ASP A 231 3.70 -14.24 -9.90
CA ASP A 231 3.18 -14.97 -8.75
C ASP A 231 3.36 -14.16 -7.46
N LEU A 232 4.55 -13.59 -7.23
CA LEU A 232 4.82 -12.72 -6.08
C LEU A 232 3.96 -11.46 -6.11
N VAL A 233 3.79 -10.84 -7.29
CA VAL A 233 2.88 -9.70 -7.46
C VAL A 233 1.45 -10.08 -7.09
N LYS A 234 0.93 -11.21 -7.59
CA LYS A 234 -0.43 -11.68 -7.31
C LYS A 234 -0.69 -11.93 -5.83
N ARG A 235 0.31 -12.40 -5.07
CA ARG A 235 0.20 -12.68 -3.63
C ARG A 235 0.15 -11.41 -2.78
N ILE A 236 0.96 -10.40 -3.13
CA ILE A 236 1.04 -9.13 -2.38
C ILE A 236 -0.11 -8.19 -2.74
N LEU A 237 -0.62 -8.28 -3.98
CA LEU A 237 -1.60 -7.33 -4.51
C LEU A 237 -2.90 -7.20 -3.68
N PRO A 238 -3.51 -8.27 -3.11
CA PRO A 238 -4.68 -8.14 -2.24
C PRO A 238 -4.45 -7.23 -1.02
N PHE A 239 -3.28 -7.35 -0.38
CA PHE A 239 -2.89 -6.47 0.73
C PHE A 239 -2.82 -5.02 0.26
N VAL A 240 -2.16 -4.78 -0.88
CA VAL A 240 -2.04 -3.44 -1.47
C VAL A 240 -3.40 -2.84 -1.81
N ILE A 241 -4.25 -3.56 -2.55
CA ILE A 241 -5.57 -3.09 -2.98
C ILE A 241 -6.47 -2.77 -1.78
N SER A 242 -6.44 -3.59 -0.73
CA SER A 242 -7.25 -3.33 0.46
C SER A 242 -6.89 -2.00 1.15
N GLY A 243 -5.62 -1.59 1.11
CA GLY A 243 -5.17 -0.28 1.63
C GLY A 243 -5.45 0.91 0.73
N LEU A 244 -5.84 0.65 -0.52
CA LEU A 244 -6.25 1.68 -1.48
C LEU A 244 -7.78 1.87 -1.56
N GLN A 245 -8.56 1.11 -0.79
CA GLN A 245 -10.02 1.19 -0.89
C GLN A 245 -10.55 2.57 -0.46
N PRO A 246 -11.44 3.18 -1.27
CA PRO A 246 -12.06 4.46 -0.93
C PRO A 246 -12.96 4.31 0.30
N GLY A 247 -12.96 5.31 1.19
CA GLY A 247 -13.79 5.34 2.39
C GLY A 247 -13.12 4.87 3.68
N ILE A 248 -11.83 4.50 3.64
CA ILE A 248 -11.01 4.38 4.85
C ILE A 248 -10.69 5.82 5.32
N GLN A 249 -11.54 6.35 6.20
CA GLN A 249 -11.38 7.70 6.75
C GLN A 249 -10.14 7.79 7.65
N GLY A 250 -9.37 8.86 7.48
CA GLY A 250 -8.19 9.17 8.28
C GLY A 250 -6.86 8.61 7.76
N VAL A 251 -5.82 8.97 8.53
CA VAL A 251 -4.44 8.52 8.37
C VAL A 251 -4.34 7.05 8.72
N SER A 252 -4.21 6.18 7.72
CA SER A 252 -4.07 4.74 7.90
C SER A 252 -2.65 4.30 7.57
N ASP A 253 -1.97 3.66 8.53
CA ASP A 253 -0.66 3.04 8.31
C ASP A 253 -0.71 2.05 7.11
N HIS A 254 -1.86 1.42 6.89
CA HIS A 254 -2.09 0.49 5.78
C HIS A 254 -2.08 1.20 4.41
N LYS A 255 -2.62 2.43 4.35
CA LYS A 255 -2.58 3.26 3.15
C LYS A 255 -1.13 3.61 2.78
N ALA A 256 -0.32 4.05 3.76
CA ALA A 256 1.11 4.29 3.55
C ALA A 256 1.83 3.02 3.07
N ALA A 257 1.59 1.89 3.74
CA ALA A 257 2.16 0.61 3.36
C ALA A 257 1.88 0.26 1.89
N SER A 258 0.62 0.39 1.45
CA SER A 258 0.23 0.17 0.06
C SER A 258 0.97 1.10 -0.90
N LEU A 259 1.04 2.41 -0.60
CA LEU A 259 1.74 3.38 -1.45
C LEU A 259 3.24 3.07 -1.57
N MET A 260 3.90 2.70 -0.47
CA MET A 260 5.31 2.30 -0.45
C MET A 260 5.57 1.06 -1.32
N ILE A 261 4.74 0.03 -1.17
CA ILE A 261 4.87 -1.22 -1.93
C ILE A 261 4.63 -0.96 -3.43
N ILE A 262 3.66 -0.12 -3.79
CA ILE A 262 3.40 0.24 -5.18
C ILE A 262 4.59 0.97 -5.79
N GLY A 263 5.18 1.93 -5.07
CA GLY A 263 6.38 2.64 -5.52
C GLY A 263 7.53 1.67 -5.81
N LEU A 264 7.76 0.69 -4.93
CA LEU A 264 8.80 -0.32 -5.15
C LEU A 264 8.47 -1.25 -6.33
N LEU A 265 7.24 -1.75 -6.42
CA LEU A 265 6.79 -2.60 -7.53
C LEU A 265 6.93 -1.88 -8.88
N GLY A 266 6.53 -0.60 -8.94
CA GLY A 266 6.65 0.22 -10.14
C GLY A 266 8.09 0.40 -10.62
N ASN A 267 9.08 0.31 -9.73
CA ASN A 267 10.50 0.37 -10.10
C ASN A 267 11.12 -0.99 -10.44
N LYS A 268 10.53 -2.10 -9.97
CA LYS A 268 11.08 -3.45 -10.11
C LYS A 268 10.47 -4.24 -11.26
N VAL A 269 9.21 -3.96 -11.63
CA VAL A 269 8.44 -4.75 -12.61
C VAL A 269 7.70 -3.85 -13.57
N VAL A 270 7.60 -4.27 -14.84
CA VAL A 270 6.65 -3.67 -15.78
C VAL A 270 5.26 -4.22 -15.49
N LEU A 271 4.40 -3.38 -14.92
CA LEU A 271 3.07 -3.79 -14.48
C LEU A 271 2.13 -3.97 -15.68
N ALA A 272 1.24 -4.96 -15.61
CA ALA A 272 0.23 -5.17 -16.63
C ALA A 272 -0.66 -3.91 -16.79
N PRO A 273 -0.98 -3.47 -18.02
CA PRO A 273 -1.66 -2.19 -18.25
C PRO A 273 -2.98 -2.01 -17.49
N LYS A 274 -3.77 -3.09 -17.35
CA LYS A 274 -5.02 -3.07 -16.58
C LYS A 274 -4.78 -2.79 -15.09
N LEU A 275 -3.77 -3.45 -14.51
CA LEU A 275 -3.38 -3.27 -13.12
C LEU A 275 -2.83 -1.85 -12.91
N LEU A 276 -1.91 -1.42 -13.77
CA LEU A 276 -1.31 -0.08 -13.72
C LEU A 276 -2.38 1.03 -13.76
N ASN A 277 -3.32 0.94 -14.70
CA ASN A 277 -4.41 1.92 -14.82
C ASN A 277 -5.32 1.92 -13.58
N SER A 278 -5.56 0.76 -12.97
CA SER A 278 -6.35 0.66 -11.73
C SER A 278 -5.62 1.30 -10.55
N LEU A 279 -4.31 1.06 -10.38
CA LEU A 279 -3.49 1.65 -9.31
C LEU A 279 -3.40 3.16 -9.46
N ILE A 280 -3.12 3.67 -10.67
CA ILE A 280 -3.07 5.11 -10.96
C ILE A 280 -4.39 5.79 -10.60
N ARG A 281 -5.51 5.18 -10.98
CA ARG A 281 -6.83 5.69 -10.59
C ARG A 281 -7.01 5.71 -9.08
N SER A 282 -6.72 4.62 -8.39
CA SER A 282 -6.90 4.54 -6.93
C SER A 282 -6.01 5.53 -6.18
N ILE A 283 -4.75 5.71 -6.59
CA ILE A 283 -3.86 6.72 -5.98
C ILE A 283 -4.39 8.14 -6.23
N ALA A 284 -4.93 8.42 -7.43
CA ALA A 284 -5.56 9.71 -7.70
C ALA A 284 -6.82 9.94 -6.84
N GLU A 285 -7.65 8.92 -6.62
CA GLU A 285 -8.81 8.99 -5.72
C GLU A 285 -8.37 9.32 -4.28
N ILE A 286 -7.33 8.65 -3.77
CA ILE A 286 -6.73 8.94 -2.46
C ILE A 286 -6.23 10.40 -2.41
N ALA A 287 -5.46 10.82 -3.41
CA ALA A 287 -4.92 12.18 -3.46
C ALA A 287 -6.04 13.24 -3.40
N ARG A 288 -7.16 13.01 -4.09
CA ARG A 288 -8.33 13.90 -4.03
C ARG A 288 -8.96 13.93 -2.64
N ASP A 289 -9.11 12.78 -1.99
CA ASP A 289 -9.76 12.70 -0.68
C ASP A 289 -8.88 13.36 0.40
N GLU A 290 -7.57 13.13 0.39
CA GLU A 290 -6.61 13.81 1.28
C GLU A 290 -6.54 15.32 1.03
N ALA A 291 -6.75 15.77 -0.21
CA ALA A 291 -6.78 17.20 -0.53
C ALA A 291 -8.03 17.93 -0.01
N LYS A 292 -9.14 17.22 0.23
CA LYS A 292 -10.35 17.80 0.84
C LYS A 292 -10.18 17.99 2.34
N GLU A 293 -9.50 17.05 3.00
CA GLU A 293 -9.17 17.12 4.42
C GLU A 293 -7.95 18.04 4.60
N LEU A 294 -8.18 19.37 4.60
CA LEU A 294 -7.16 20.43 4.68
C LEU A 294 -6.11 20.28 5.80
N THR A 295 -6.36 19.42 6.79
CA THR A 295 -5.43 19.02 7.86
C THR A 295 -4.28 18.11 7.41
N ASN A 296 -4.37 17.45 6.24
CA ASN A 296 -3.49 16.34 5.84
C ASN A 296 -2.64 16.64 4.58
N LEU A 297 -2.11 17.86 4.44
CA LEU A 297 -1.26 18.24 3.29
C LEU A 297 -0.06 17.30 3.06
N GLN A 298 0.47 16.70 4.13
CA GLN A 298 1.55 15.70 4.03
C GLN A 298 1.09 14.41 3.32
N TRP A 299 -0.14 13.95 3.56
CA TRP A 299 -0.67 12.74 2.91
C TRP A 299 -1.06 12.98 1.47
N PHE A 300 -1.60 14.16 1.18
CA PHE A 300 -1.80 14.58 -0.20
C PHE A 300 -0.46 14.56 -0.97
N ARG A 301 0.58 15.14 -0.36
CA ARG A 301 1.94 15.13 -0.90
C ARG A 301 2.49 13.71 -1.10
N LEU A 302 2.36 12.81 -0.12
CA LEU A 302 2.79 11.41 -0.23
C LEU A 302 2.07 10.66 -1.37
N SER A 303 0.76 10.88 -1.50
CA SER A 303 -0.05 10.28 -2.56
C SER A 303 0.40 10.74 -3.95
N LEU A 304 0.70 12.04 -4.09
CA LEU A 304 1.28 12.58 -5.33
C LEU A 304 2.68 12.04 -5.61
N ILE A 305 3.54 11.90 -4.60
CA ILE A 305 4.87 11.27 -4.78
C ILE A 305 4.72 9.85 -5.31
N ALA A 306 3.81 9.05 -4.73
CA ALA A 306 3.56 7.69 -5.18
C ALA A 306 3.02 7.66 -6.62
N LEU A 307 2.10 8.58 -6.97
CA LEU A 307 1.55 8.72 -8.32
C LEU A 307 2.61 9.10 -9.36
N ILE A 308 3.47 10.06 -9.02
CA ILE A 308 4.57 10.48 -9.87
C ILE A 308 5.54 9.32 -10.05
N ASN A 309 5.92 8.64 -8.97
CA ASN A 309 6.85 7.52 -9.01
C ASN A 309 6.33 6.42 -9.95
N ILE A 310 5.09 5.94 -9.76
CA ILE A 310 4.55 4.87 -10.62
C ILE A 310 4.46 5.29 -12.09
N ILE A 311 4.14 6.56 -12.39
CA ILE A 311 4.06 7.03 -13.79
C ILE A 311 5.47 7.14 -14.41
N GLN A 312 6.45 7.64 -13.65
CA GLN A 312 7.81 7.81 -14.16
C GLN A 312 8.55 6.48 -14.31
N SER A 313 8.27 5.51 -13.47
CA SER A 313 8.91 4.20 -13.51
C SER A 313 8.30 3.25 -14.55
N GLN A 314 7.10 3.55 -15.05
CA GLN A 314 6.42 2.76 -16.06
C GLN A 314 6.49 3.41 -17.46
N LYS A 315 6.28 2.63 -18.52
CA LYS A 315 6.21 3.15 -19.91
C LYS A 315 4.79 3.66 -20.19
N ILE A 316 4.45 4.78 -19.59
CA ILE A 316 3.17 5.46 -19.82
C ILE A 316 3.40 6.67 -20.70
N ASP A 317 2.61 6.76 -21.77
CA ASP A 317 2.60 7.90 -22.68
C ASP A 317 1.37 8.80 -22.43
N ILE A 318 0.25 8.21 -22.01
CA ILE A 318 -1.02 8.92 -21.80
C ILE A 318 -1.59 8.58 -20.43
N LEU A 319 -2.00 9.60 -19.67
CA LEU A 319 -2.62 9.40 -18.37
C LEU A 319 -4.01 8.77 -18.53
N PRO A 320 -4.39 7.75 -17.73
CA PRO A 320 -5.73 7.20 -17.76
C PRO A 320 -6.78 8.28 -17.52
N MET A 321 -7.76 8.41 -18.43
CA MET A 321 -8.81 9.44 -18.37
C MET A 321 -9.48 9.53 -17.00
N LYS A 322 -9.79 8.38 -16.40
CA LYS A 322 -10.40 8.30 -15.06
C LYS A 322 -9.56 8.99 -13.97
N ALA A 323 -8.23 8.91 -14.05
CA ALA A 323 -7.33 9.59 -13.11
C ALA A 323 -7.20 11.08 -13.43
N LEU A 324 -7.15 11.45 -14.72
CA LEU A 324 -7.13 12.84 -15.16
C LEU A 324 -8.35 13.62 -14.66
N GLU A 325 -9.55 13.04 -14.80
CA GLU A 325 -10.80 13.63 -14.32
C GLU A 325 -10.76 13.92 -12.81
N ILE A 326 -10.05 13.10 -12.03
CA ILE A 326 -9.90 13.29 -10.59
C ILE A 326 -8.87 14.38 -10.29
N LEU A 327 -7.71 14.35 -10.95
CA LEU A 327 -6.59 15.26 -10.66
C LEU A 327 -6.93 16.72 -10.97
N LYS A 328 -7.66 16.99 -12.06
CA LYS A 328 -8.01 18.37 -12.46
C LYS A 328 -8.93 19.08 -11.46
N GLU A 329 -9.66 18.34 -10.63
CA GLU A 329 -10.57 18.89 -9.62
C GLU A 329 -9.84 19.27 -8.32
N ILE A 330 -8.56 18.90 -8.19
CA ILE A 330 -7.79 19.12 -6.97
C ILE A 330 -7.25 20.56 -6.92
N ARG A 331 -7.81 21.39 -6.02
CA ARG A 331 -7.51 22.83 -5.92
C ARG A 331 -6.03 23.16 -5.72
N ASN A 332 -5.34 22.41 -4.85
CA ASN A 332 -3.95 22.70 -4.44
C ASN A 332 -2.91 21.90 -5.25
N LEU A 333 -3.30 21.29 -6.36
CA LEU A 333 -2.40 20.44 -7.16
C LEU A 333 -1.16 21.21 -7.64
N ALA A 334 -1.35 22.39 -8.23
CA ALA A 334 -0.25 23.18 -8.78
C ALA A 334 0.76 23.68 -7.72
N GLU A 335 0.30 23.93 -6.49
CA GLU A 335 1.16 24.35 -5.37
C GLU A 335 2.03 23.19 -4.88
N ILE A 336 1.44 22.01 -4.70
CA ILE A 336 2.20 20.83 -4.27
C ILE A 336 3.15 20.37 -5.38
N LEU A 337 2.75 20.43 -6.66
CA LEU A 337 3.66 20.14 -7.76
C LEU A 337 4.84 21.12 -7.82
N LEU A 338 4.63 22.39 -7.50
CA LEU A 338 5.72 23.36 -7.38
C LEU A 338 6.69 22.95 -6.26
N GLU A 339 6.21 22.64 -5.06
CA GLU A 339 7.07 22.20 -3.97
C GLU A 339 7.82 20.90 -4.31
N LEU A 340 7.14 19.93 -4.92
CA LEU A 340 7.76 18.68 -5.37
C LEU A 340 8.81 18.90 -6.45
N SER A 341 8.60 19.85 -7.37
CA SER A 341 9.58 20.17 -8.43
C SER A 341 10.89 20.74 -7.92
N LYS A 342 10.90 21.30 -6.70
CA LYS A 342 12.12 21.80 -6.06
C LYS A 342 12.96 20.67 -5.45
N GLU A 343 12.32 19.56 -5.10
CA GLU A 343 12.95 18.46 -4.37
C GLU A 343 13.20 17.22 -5.25
N PHE A 344 12.37 17.00 -6.26
CA PHE A 344 12.41 15.81 -7.12
C PHE A 344 12.30 16.18 -8.60
N ASN A 345 12.89 15.33 -9.47
CA ASN A 345 12.63 15.43 -10.90
C ASN A 345 11.23 14.86 -11.21
N ILE A 346 10.32 15.76 -11.58
CA ILE A 346 8.93 15.46 -11.94
C ILE A 346 8.63 15.72 -13.42
N ASP A 347 9.65 15.97 -14.26
CA ASP A 347 9.50 16.50 -15.62
C ASP A 347 8.68 15.57 -16.52
N ARG A 348 8.91 14.26 -16.42
CA ARG A 348 8.19 13.27 -17.22
C ARG A 348 6.72 13.18 -16.82
N PHE A 349 6.43 13.23 -15.52
CA PHE A 349 5.05 13.28 -15.05
C PHE A 349 4.35 14.56 -15.52
N LEU A 350 5.01 15.71 -15.40
CA LEU A 350 4.47 16.99 -15.87
C LEU A 350 4.19 16.94 -17.37
N PHE A 351 5.10 16.41 -18.17
CA PHE A 351 4.91 16.25 -19.61
C PHE A 351 3.63 15.46 -19.93
N ILE A 352 3.46 14.29 -19.32
CA ILE A 352 2.30 13.41 -19.54
C ILE A 352 0.99 14.08 -19.05
N LEU A 353 1.03 14.75 -17.89
CA LEU A 353 -0.11 15.46 -17.34
C LEU A 353 -0.53 16.62 -18.25
N LEU A 354 0.43 17.43 -18.72
CA LEU A 354 0.17 18.57 -19.61
C LEU A 354 -0.36 18.10 -20.96
N GLU A 355 0.21 17.05 -21.55
CA GLU A 355 -0.31 16.46 -22.78
C GLU A 355 -1.77 16.04 -22.62
N SER A 356 -2.07 15.31 -21.55
CA SER A 356 -3.42 14.81 -21.26
C SER A 356 -4.42 15.96 -21.02
N LEU A 357 -3.99 17.03 -20.34
CA LEU A 357 -4.82 18.23 -20.11
C LEU A 357 -5.08 19.01 -21.40
N ILE A 358 -4.09 19.18 -22.27
CA ILE A 358 -4.24 19.86 -23.57
C ILE A 358 -5.23 19.08 -24.44
N ASP A 359 -5.08 17.76 -24.50
CA ASP A 359 -5.97 16.87 -25.26
C ASP A 359 -7.41 16.86 -24.74
N CYS A 360 -7.66 17.27 -23.49
CA CYS A 360 -9.01 17.38 -22.90
C CYS A 360 -9.53 18.83 -22.81
N SER A 361 -8.68 19.82 -23.06
CA SER A 361 -9.03 21.24 -22.91
C SER A 361 -10.09 21.71 -23.90
N TRP A 362 -10.30 21.00 -25.01
CA TRP A 362 -11.35 21.34 -25.98
C TRP A 362 -12.77 21.10 -25.46
N SER A 363 -12.96 20.16 -24.53
CA SER A 363 -14.28 19.73 -24.05
C SER A 363 -14.56 20.14 -22.62
N ASN A 364 -13.54 20.53 -21.83
CA ASN A 364 -13.69 20.66 -20.39
C ASN A 364 -12.98 21.90 -19.82
N GLU A 365 -13.77 22.83 -19.27
CA GLU A 365 -13.28 24.07 -18.67
C GLU A 365 -12.38 23.84 -17.44
N HIS A 366 -12.66 22.83 -16.61
CA HIS A 366 -11.79 22.49 -15.47
C HIS A 366 -10.40 22.03 -15.92
N SER A 367 -10.29 21.38 -17.08
CA SER A 367 -8.98 20.99 -17.63
C SER A 367 -8.17 22.21 -18.05
N GLN A 368 -8.83 23.23 -18.60
CA GLN A 368 -8.20 24.50 -18.96
C GLN A 368 -7.73 25.25 -17.71
N GLN A 369 -8.57 25.35 -16.68
CA GLN A 369 -8.23 26.02 -15.41
C GLN A 369 -7.06 25.33 -14.71
N ALA A 370 -7.08 23.99 -14.63
CA ALA A 370 -5.98 23.21 -14.06
C ALA A 370 -4.67 23.42 -14.85
N LEU A 371 -4.74 23.39 -16.18
CA LEU A 371 -3.58 23.61 -17.06
C LEU A 371 -2.98 25.01 -16.86
N ILE A 372 -3.80 26.06 -16.84
CA ILE A 372 -3.35 27.44 -16.61
C ILE A 372 -2.69 27.57 -15.23
N SER A 373 -3.31 27.03 -14.19
CA SER A 373 -2.77 27.05 -12.83
C SER A 373 -1.40 26.37 -12.74
N ILE A 374 -1.22 25.22 -13.41
CA ILE A 374 0.07 24.51 -13.47
C ILE A 374 1.11 25.35 -14.24
N ILE A 375 0.75 25.92 -15.39
CA ILE A 375 1.67 26.76 -16.18
C ILE A 375 2.14 27.97 -15.37
N GLU A 376 1.23 28.64 -14.68
CA GLU A 376 1.53 29.83 -13.90
C GLU A 376 2.41 29.52 -12.67
N LYS A 377 2.19 28.40 -11.97
CA LYS A 377 2.92 28.09 -10.73
C LYS A 377 4.17 27.24 -10.94
N VAL A 378 4.11 26.16 -11.70
CA VAL A 378 5.17 25.15 -11.80
C VAL A 378 6.26 25.57 -12.81
N PRO A 379 7.57 25.37 -12.53
CA PRO A 379 8.63 25.59 -13.51
C PRO A 379 8.54 24.57 -14.65
N MET A 380 8.55 25.04 -15.91
CA MET A 380 8.32 24.17 -17.07
C MET A 380 9.10 24.58 -18.32
N LYS A 381 10.22 25.30 -18.16
CA LYS A 381 10.99 25.90 -19.26
C LYS A 381 11.27 24.92 -20.42
N ASN A 382 11.60 23.67 -20.10
CA ASN A 382 11.93 22.63 -21.08
C ASN A 382 10.71 22.08 -21.84
N SER A 383 9.51 22.24 -21.26
CA SER A 383 8.25 21.72 -21.82
C SER A 383 7.44 22.80 -22.56
N VAL A 384 7.86 24.08 -22.51
CA VAL A 384 7.15 25.19 -23.17
C VAL A 384 7.00 24.94 -24.66
N HIS A 385 8.08 24.53 -25.33
CA HIS A 385 8.06 24.26 -26.77
C HIS A 385 7.00 23.22 -27.15
N TYR A 386 6.94 22.16 -26.35
CA TYR A 386 5.99 21.07 -26.55
C TYR A 386 4.54 21.52 -26.35
N VAL A 387 4.26 22.19 -25.22
CA VAL A 387 2.91 22.69 -24.88
C VAL A 387 2.38 23.63 -25.96
N VAL A 388 3.22 24.57 -26.42
CA VAL A 388 2.86 25.51 -27.48
C VAL A 388 2.60 24.76 -28.79
N SER A 389 3.52 23.90 -29.22
CA SER A 389 3.38 23.15 -30.48
C SER A 389 2.13 22.26 -30.49
N LYS A 390 1.84 21.56 -29.40
CA LYS A 390 0.65 20.71 -29.28
C LYS A 390 -0.63 21.52 -29.20
N THR A 391 -0.65 22.65 -28.48
CA THR A 391 -1.81 23.54 -28.42
C THR A 391 -2.15 24.05 -29.82
N LEU A 392 -1.14 24.51 -30.58
CA LEU A 392 -1.31 24.94 -31.97
C LEU A 392 -1.77 23.80 -32.89
N LEU A 393 -1.17 22.61 -32.77
CA LEU A 393 -1.59 21.43 -33.53
C LEU A 393 -3.05 21.05 -33.26
N SER A 394 -3.48 21.10 -32.00
CA SER A 394 -4.87 20.85 -31.60
C SER A 394 -5.82 21.90 -32.18
N CYS A 395 -5.39 23.16 -32.30
CA CYS A 395 -6.17 24.19 -32.99
C CYS A 395 -6.33 23.90 -34.49
N VAL A 396 -5.24 23.48 -35.14
CA VAL A 396 -5.27 23.11 -36.57
C VAL A 396 -6.22 21.94 -36.78
N LYS A 397 -6.13 20.87 -35.96
CA LYS A 397 -7.06 19.73 -36.03
C LYS A 397 -8.53 20.12 -35.80
N LEU A 398 -8.80 21.06 -34.89
CA LEU A 398 -10.16 21.54 -34.62
C LEU A 398 -10.74 22.35 -35.78
N SER A 399 -9.92 23.16 -36.46
CA SER A 399 -10.34 23.90 -37.65
C SER A 399 -10.66 22.98 -38.83
N GLN A 400 -9.90 21.90 -39.02
CA GLN A 400 -10.11 20.93 -40.10
C GLN A 400 -11.37 20.06 -39.90
N LYS A 401 -11.84 19.89 -38.65
CA LYS A 401 -13.09 19.15 -38.37
C LYS A 401 -14.36 20.01 -38.48
N LYS A 402 -14.25 21.34 -38.59
CA LYS A 402 -15.37 22.28 -38.59
C LYS A 402 -15.43 23.06 -39.91
N ASP A 403 -15.85 22.40 -40.98
CA ASP A 403 -16.20 23.10 -42.22
C ASP A 403 -17.54 23.87 -42.13
N ASN A 404 -18.31 23.76 -41.05
CA ASN A 404 -19.57 24.51 -40.90
C ASN A 404 -19.83 24.97 -39.44
N SER A 405 -19.18 26.06 -39.01
CA SER A 405 -19.68 27.06 -38.01
C SER A 405 -18.52 27.98 -37.55
N ILE A 406 -18.32 29.06 -38.29
CA ILE A 406 -17.18 29.99 -38.21
C ILE A 406 -17.48 31.15 -37.24
N SER A 407 -17.69 30.91 -35.94
CA SER A 407 -17.96 32.07 -35.04
C SER A 407 -17.47 32.02 -33.58
N SER A 408 -16.66 31.06 -33.13
CA SER A 408 -16.25 31.03 -31.70
C SER A 408 -14.74 30.96 -31.43
N VAL A 409 -13.87 31.31 -32.38
CA VAL A 409 -12.40 31.17 -32.19
C VAL A 409 -11.75 32.44 -31.61
N SER A 410 -12.44 33.60 -31.61
CA SER A 410 -11.95 34.79 -30.90
C SER A 410 -12.31 34.69 -29.41
N GLY A 411 -11.45 34.03 -28.63
CA GLY A 411 -11.64 33.82 -27.17
C GLY A 411 -11.59 32.36 -26.71
N GLY A 412 -11.16 31.43 -27.58
CA GLY A 412 -11.10 30.01 -27.24
C GLY A 412 -10.02 29.64 -26.22
N TRP A 413 -10.16 28.45 -25.63
CA TRP A 413 -9.20 27.82 -24.72
C TRP A 413 -7.72 27.88 -25.13
N PRO A 414 -7.34 27.80 -26.43
CA PRO A 414 -5.94 27.89 -26.82
C PRO A 414 -5.34 29.28 -26.58
N ASN A 415 -6.14 30.35 -26.75
CA ASN A 415 -5.67 31.71 -26.49
C ASN A 415 -5.36 31.89 -25.01
N ASN A 416 -6.21 31.38 -24.12
CA ASN A 416 -6.00 31.48 -22.66
C ASN A 416 -4.69 30.78 -22.23
N ILE A 417 -4.39 29.62 -22.82
CA ILE A 417 -3.12 28.90 -22.57
C ILE A 417 -1.93 29.70 -23.09
N LEU A 418 -1.99 30.20 -24.33
CA LEU A 418 -0.87 30.96 -24.92
C LEU A 418 -0.62 32.27 -24.17
N ILE A 419 -1.67 32.93 -23.65
CA ILE A 419 -1.55 34.11 -22.79
C ILE A 419 -0.84 33.74 -21.48
N ALA A 420 -1.24 32.64 -20.82
CA ALA A 420 -0.60 32.17 -19.59
C ALA A 420 0.88 31.84 -19.81
N VAL A 421 1.22 31.17 -20.92
CA VAL A 421 2.61 30.87 -21.29
C VAL A 421 3.38 32.17 -21.56
N ASN A 422 2.82 33.12 -22.31
CA ASN A 422 3.49 34.39 -22.64
C ASN A 422 3.84 35.21 -21.38
N LYS A 423 2.96 35.19 -20.38
CA LYS A 423 3.16 35.90 -19.12
C LYS A 423 4.40 35.42 -18.35
N LYS A 424 4.74 34.13 -18.45
CA LYS A 424 5.83 33.51 -17.69
C LYS A 424 7.08 33.19 -18.54
N TYR A 425 6.91 32.86 -19.82
CA TYR A 425 7.97 32.41 -20.74
C TYR A 425 7.86 33.07 -22.13
N PRO A 426 7.98 34.40 -22.24
CA PRO A 426 7.77 35.13 -23.49
C PRO A 426 8.82 34.79 -24.57
N SER A 427 10.07 34.54 -24.19
CA SER A 427 11.16 34.16 -25.10
C SER A 427 10.94 32.77 -25.70
N GLU A 428 10.66 31.81 -24.84
CA GLU A 428 10.48 30.40 -25.19
C GLU A 428 9.22 30.21 -26.03
N LEU A 429 8.15 30.96 -25.73
CA LEU A 429 6.94 31.01 -26.57
C LEU A 429 7.27 31.45 -27.99
N ARG A 430 7.99 32.57 -28.14
CA ARG A 430 8.36 33.09 -29.46
C ARG A 430 9.20 32.10 -30.25
N GLY A 431 10.19 31.47 -29.59
CA GLY A 431 11.01 30.42 -30.20
C GLY A 431 10.18 29.23 -30.65
N ALA A 432 9.26 28.75 -29.81
CA ALA A 432 8.40 27.61 -30.11
C ALA A 432 7.42 27.86 -31.26
N VAL A 433 6.82 29.05 -31.32
CA VAL A 433 5.95 29.44 -32.43
C VAL A 433 6.74 29.52 -33.72
N HIS A 434 7.95 30.08 -33.68
CA HIS A 434 8.81 30.18 -34.86
C HIS A 434 9.21 28.80 -35.39
N GLN A 435 9.63 27.90 -34.50
CA GLN A 435 10.00 26.54 -34.86
C GLN A 435 8.81 25.74 -35.40
N PHE A 436 7.64 25.82 -34.75
CA PHE A 436 6.41 25.18 -35.25
C PHE A 436 6.05 25.65 -36.66
N LEU A 437 6.24 26.94 -36.94
CA LEU A 437 6.00 27.52 -38.27
C LEU A 437 7.03 27.05 -39.31
N GLN A 438 8.31 26.89 -38.93
CA GLN A 438 9.33 26.32 -39.81
C GLN A 438 9.03 24.85 -40.12
N ASP A 439 8.74 24.03 -39.11
CA ASP A 439 8.50 22.59 -39.26
C ASP A 439 7.28 22.30 -40.15
N ASN A 440 6.21 23.09 -40.03
CA ASN A 440 5.03 22.93 -40.88
C ASN A 440 5.18 23.54 -42.29
N LYS A 441 6.09 24.52 -42.49
CA LYS A 441 6.44 25.01 -43.84
C LYS A 441 7.19 23.95 -44.66
N VAL A 442 7.98 23.09 -44.01
CA VAL A 442 8.77 22.03 -44.68
C VAL A 442 7.88 20.86 -45.16
N HIS A 443 6.73 20.64 -44.53
CA HIS A 443 5.88 19.48 -44.81
C HIS A 443 4.68 19.71 -45.75
N SER A 444 4.31 20.95 -46.10
CA SER A 444 3.22 21.16 -47.07
C SER A 444 3.40 22.46 -47.87
N ARG A 445 3.55 22.31 -49.20
CA ARG A 445 3.45 23.43 -50.17
C ARG A 445 1.99 23.94 -50.34
N LYS A 446 1.05 23.58 -49.45
CA LYS A 446 -0.40 23.84 -49.63
C LYS A 446 -1.18 24.36 -48.40
N ASP A 447 -0.59 24.52 -47.21
CA ASP A 447 -1.36 24.97 -46.02
C ASP A 447 -1.35 26.49 -45.78
N ASP A 448 -2.11 27.19 -46.62
CA ASP A 448 -2.57 28.57 -46.38
C ASP A 448 -3.55 28.65 -45.17
N SER A 449 -3.94 27.49 -44.64
CA SER A 449 -4.87 27.26 -43.52
C SER A 449 -4.24 27.56 -42.15
N VAL A 450 -3.04 27.04 -41.87
CA VAL A 450 -2.32 27.19 -40.59
C VAL A 450 -1.98 28.67 -40.35
N TYR A 451 -1.51 29.36 -41.38
CA TYR A 451 -1.19 30.78 -41.33
C TYR A 451 -2.45 31.64 -41.09
N LYS A 452 -3.57 31.34 -41.76
CA LYS A 452 -4.86 32.01 -41.52
C LYS A 452 -5.39 31.80 -40.10
N ILE A 453 -5.20 30.62 -39.51
CA ILE A 453 -5.63 30.31 -38.13
C ILE A 453 -4.79 31.11 -37.12
N LEU A 454 -3.47 31.16 -37.31
CA LEU A 454 -2.56 31.93 -36.46
C LEU A 454 -2.84 33.43 -36.56
N CYS A 455 -3.08 33.96 -37.76
CA CYS A 455 -3.48 35.36 -37.97
C CYS A 455 -4.79 35.70 -37.23
N LYS A 456 -5.81 34.82 -37.31
CA LYS A 456 -7.08 35.01 -36.57
C LYS A 456 -6.90 34.95 -35.05
N MET A 457 -5.91 34.23 -34.53
CA MET A 457 -5.59 34.23 -33.09
C MET A 457 -4.83 35.48 -32.66
N SER A 458 -3.91 35.98 -33.49
CA SER A 458 -3.18 37.23 -33.21
C SER A 458 -4.08 38.47 -33.19
N ASP A 459 -5.15 38.48 -33.99
CA ASP A 459 -6.13 39.58 -34.03
C ASP A 459 -6.98 39.66 -32.74
N GLY A 460 -6.99 38.60 -31.91
CA GLY A 460 -7.87 38.45 -30.74
C GLY A 460 -7.20 38.58 -29.37
N ASN A 461 -6.28 39.54 -29.16
CA ASN A 461 -5.49 39.84 -27.94
C ASN A 461 -4.06 39.25 -27.86
N LEU A 462 -3.56 38.55 -28.87
CA LEU A 462 -2.20 37.98 -28.90
C LEU A 462 -1.25 38.79 -29.81
N ALA A 463 -1.11 40.10 -29.54
CA ALA A 463 -0.17 40.99 -30.24
C ALA A 463 1.30 40.48 -30.20
N CYS A 464 1.63 39.58 -29.27
CA CYS A 464 2.96 38.96 -29.14
C CYS A 464 3.28 37.90 -30.21
N LEU A 465 2.28 37.37 -30.94
CA LEU A 465 2.51 36.44 -32.06
C LEU A 465 2.83 37.18 -33.36
N ALA A 466 2.46 38.47 -33.47
CA ALA A 466 2.62 39.28 -34.67
C ALA A 466 4.07 39.40 -35.18
N PRO A 467 5.11 39.52 -34.32
CA PRO A 467 6.50 39.54 -34.80
C PRO A 467 6.91 38.22 -35.44
N SER A 468 6.58 37.09 -34.80
CA SER A 468 6.92 35.73 -35.29
C SER A 468 6.19 35.37 -36.59
N ILE A 469 4.98 35.91 -36.79
CA ILE A 469 4.18 35.77 -38.02
C ILE A 469 4.74 36.70 -39.12
N GLY A 470 5.16 37.92 -38.78
CA GLY A 470 5.72 38.90 -39.72
C GLY A 470 7.02 38.45 -40.40
N PHE A 471 7.87 37.70 -39.69
CA PHE A 471 9.11 37.13 -40.26
C PHE A 471 8.89 36.05 -41.33
N LEU A 472 7.66 35.56 -41.52
CA LEU A 472 7.33 34.52 -42.51
C LEU A 472 6.71 35.06 -43.79
N LYS A 473 6.41 36.37 -43.83
CA LYS A 473 5.90 37.11 -44.99
C LYS A 473 6.98 37.53 -45.99
N TYR A 474 8.24 37.27 -45.66
CA TYR A 474 9.41 37.51 -46.51
C TYR A 474 10.15 36.21 -46.79
#